data_AF-A0A3D2TQ53-F1
#
_entry.id   AF-A0A3D2TQ53-F1
#
_cell.length_a   1.000
_cell.length_b   1.000
_cell.length_c   1.000
_cell.angle_alpha   90.00
_cell.angle_beta   90.00
_cell.angle_gamma   90.00
#
_symmetry.space_group_name_H-M   'P 1'
#
loop_
_entity.id
_entity.type
_entity.pdbx_description
1 polymer ?
#
loop_
_entity_poly.entity_id
_entity_poly.type
_entity_poly.pdbx_seq_one_letter_code
_entity_poly.pdbx_strand_id
1 'polypeptide(L)'
;MIYKFTCGNKKRNICNRILFIVSNIIIALFMSIWAIALYIVIIQCIAKIIDGVLLEIIGRVVIYAFIVILLVAAVLPFFPQKAVIKNDCIYIYRNNLFLHRIFRGFYDKIEINKIETIVKPPKSHPSMFEPIPVILINWDYMVEIVTERDNIFYLQIENPDDFINEVNKRVELAKSKENDETSKAAVPTNMFQFDLQRGYMPDCDEIVLGVNGVEFKTDKTTADLINVKIISYNDIQLCKKSDKHSINGVDSDNIVEITTATQTYYIPIKNPYDFINELYKKLNTCNQ
;
A
#
# COMPACT_ATOMS: atom_id res chain seq x y z
N MET A 1 13.75 -10.56 2.09
CA MET A 1 15.17 -10.17 1.96
C MET A 1 15.54 -9.21 3.08
N ILE A 2 16.81 -9.19 3.51
CA ILE A 2 17.29 -8.36 4.65
C ILE A 2 18.40 -7.45 4.16
N TYR A 3 18.27 -6.15 4.42
CA TYR A 3 19.19 -5.10 4.00
C TYR A 3 19.71 -4.36 5.22
N LYS A 4 21.03 -4.33 5.42
CA LYS A 4 21.64 -3.65 6.57
C LYS A 4 21.79 -2.16 6.30
N PHE A 5 21.73 -1.38 7.38
CA PHE A 5 22.02 0.04 7.29
C PHE A 5 23.52 0.31 7.34
N THR A 6 23.99 1.25 6.50
CA THR A 6 25.39 1.68 6.48
C THR A 6 25.52 3.14 6.08
N CYS A 7 26.55 3.81 6.61
CA CYS A 7 27.01 5.13 6.20
C CYS A 7 28.30 5.03 5.35
N GLY A 8 28.58 3.85 4.80
CA GLY A 8 29.80 3.52 4.05
C GLY A 8 30.91 2.98 4.97
N ASN A 9 31.96 3.77 5.18
CA ASN A 9 33.17 3.30 5.86
C ASN A 9 32.94 3.02 7.36
N LYS A 10 33.70 2.06 7.93
CA LYS A 10 33.62 1.65 9.35
C LYS A 10 33.71 2.81 10.34
N LYS A 11 34.57 3.80 10.09
CA LYS A 11 34.70 5.01 10.93
C LYS A 11 33.41 5.84 10.97
N ARG A 12 32.75 6.04 9.82
CA ARG A 12 31.47 6.77 9.73
C ARG A 12 30.37 6.00 10.45
N ASN A 13 30.34 4.66 10.32
CA ASN A 13 29.39 3.81 11.04
C ASN A 13 29.55 3.90 12.57
N ILE A 14 30.79 3.97 13.08
CA ILE A 14 31.05 4.15 14.51
C ILE A 14 30.60 5.54 14.98
N CYS A 15 30.98 6.59 14.25
CA CYS A 15 30.57 7.96 14.56
C CYS A 15 29.04 8.11 14.57
N ASN A 16 28.36 7.48 13.60
CA ASN A 16 26.91 7.46 13.51
C ASN A 16 26.25 6.83 14.74
N ARG A 17 26.77 5.68 15.20
CA ARG A 17 26.28 5.03 16.43
C ARG A 17 26.46 5.92 17.65
N ILE A 18 27.62 6.56 17.81
CA ILE A 18 27.87 7.48 18.95
C ILE A 18 26.88 8.65 18.92
N LEU A 19 26.66 9.26 17.76
CA LEU A 19 25.71 10.37 17.63
C LEU A 19 24.27 9.93 17.92
N PHE A 20 23.85 8.73 17.51
CA PHE A 20 22.54 8.21 17.90
C PHE A 20 22.43 7.91 19.40
N ILE A 21 23.49 7.43 20.05
CA ILE A 21 23.49 7.25 21.51
C ILE A 21 23.29 8.59 22.21
N VAL A 22 24.07 9.61 21.82
CA VAL A 22 23.94 10.96 22.37
C VAL A 22 22.54 11.53 22.11
N SER A 23 22.02 11.40 20.89
CA SER A 23 20.68 11.88 20.53
C SER A 23 19.58 11.18 21.33
N ASN A 24 19.61 9.85 21.45
CA ASN A 24 18.66 9.09 22.24
C ASN A 24 18.69 9.49 23.72
N ILE A 25 19.88 9.70 24.30
CA ILE A 25 20.03 10.15 25.69
C ILE A 25 19.44 11.54 25.87
N ILE A 26 19.73 12.48 24.96
CA ILE A 26 19.16 13.84 25.01
C ILE A 26 17.63 13.79 24.95
N ILE A 27 17.06 12.99 24.04
CA ILE A 27 15.61 12.84 23.91
C ILE A 27 15.03 12.20 25.17
N ALA A 28 15.64 11.14 25.70
CA ALA A 28 15.20 10.48 26.93
C ALA A 28 15.24 11.43 28.13
N LEU A 29 16.30 12.23 28.28
CA LEU A 29 16.41 13.26 29.31
C LEU A 29 15.31 14.31 29.17
N PHE A 30 15.09 14.83 27.96
CA PHE A 30 14.03 15.80 27.69
C PHE A 30 12.65 15.25 28.08
N MET A 31 12.31 14.03 27.64
CA MET A 31 11.05 13.38 28.00
C MET A 31 10.92 13.15 29.50
N SER A 32 12.02 12.82 30.17
CA SER A 32 12.01 12.56 31.61
C SER A 32 11.83 13.82 32.45
N ILE A 33 12.31 14.98 31.99
CA ILE A 33 12.04 16.27 32.64
C ILE A 33 10.52 16.51 32.69
N TRP A 34 9.82 16.29 31.57
CA TRP A 34 8.35 16.40 31.53
C TRP A 34 7.65 15.38 32.41
N ALA A 35 8.14 14.13 32.43
CA ALA A 35 7.60 13.08 33.29
C ALA A 35 7.76 13.40 34.79
N ILE A 36 8.92 13.95 35.19
CA ILE A 36 9.19 14.38 36.57
C ILE A 36 8.30 15.57 36.94
N ALA A 37 8.14 16.55 36.05
CA ALA A 37 7.25 17.68 36.29
C ALA A 37 5.80 17.23 36.52
N LEU A 38 5.30 16.30 35.68
CA LEU A 38 3.98 15.70 35.85
C LEU A 38 3.88 14.91 37.17
N TYR A 39 4.90 14.11 37.49
CA TYR A 39 4.97 13.37 38.74
C TYR A 39 4.87 14.29 39.97
N ILE A 40 5.60 15.40 39.99
CA ILE A 40 5.56 16.38 41.09
C ILE A 40 4.14 16.93 41.28
N VAL A 41 3.45 17.30 40.20
CA VAL A 41 2.07 17.80 40.26
C VAL A 41 1.12 16.74 40.82
N ILE A 42 1.22 15.50 40.33
CA ILE A 42 0.38 14.38 40.81
C ILE A 42 0.63 14.15 42.30
N ILE A 43 1.89 14.09 42.73
CA ILE A 43 2.26 13.91 44.14
C ILE A 43 1.69 15.02 45.00
N GLN A 44 1.77 16.29 44.59
CA GLN A 44 1.19 17.40 45.36
C GLN A 44 -0.33 17.25 45.59
N CYS A 45 -1.05 16.67 44.64
CA CYS A 45 -2.49 16.40 44.78
C CYS A 45 -2.80 15.25 45.75
N ILE A 46 -2.00 14.17 45.74
CA ILE A 46 -2.29 12.93 46.49
C ILE A 46 -1.53 12.82 47.82
N ALA A 47 -0.50 13.65 48.05
CA ALA A 47 0.32 13.62 49.26
C ALA A 47 -0.47 13.87 50.55
N LYS A 48 -1.67 14.48 50.45
CA LYS A 48 -2.57 14.66 51.59
C LYS A 48 -3.36 13.40 51.97
N ILE A 49 -3.36 12.39 51.10
CA ILE A 49 -4.18 11.16 51.21
C ILE A 49 -3.29 9.94 51.48
N ILE A 50 -2.03 9.99 51.07
CA ILE A 50 -1.10 8.85 51.10
C ILE A 50 -0.10 8.97 52.25
N ASP A 51 0.22 7.83 52.89
CA ASP A 51 1.27 7.73 53.93
C ASP A 51 2.66 8.10 53.38
N GLY A 52 3.46 8.78 54.20
CA GLY A 52 4.82 9.21 53.87
C GLY A 52 5.75 8.05 53.51
N VAL A 53 5.60 6.88 54.14
CA VAL A 53 6.41 5.69 53.81
C VAL A 53 6.11 5.20 52.38
N LEU A 54 4.84 5.18 52.00
CA LEU A 54 4.43 4.78 50.65
C LEU A 54 4.93 5.78 49.59
N LEU A 55 4.91 7.08 49.93
CA LEU A 55 5.42 8.14 49.07
C LEU A 55 6.93 8.01 48.79
N GLU A 56 7.73 7.67 49.80
CA GLU A 56 9.17 7.41 49.63
C GLU A 56 9.44 6.21 48.72
N ILE A 57 8.68 5.13 48.87
CA ILE A 57 8.80 3.94 48.02
C ILE A 57 8.51 4.28 46.56
N ILE A 58 7.41 5.00 46.30
CA ILE A 58 7.04 5.45 44.95
C ILE A 58 8.15 6.32 44.34
N GLY A 59 8.70 7.26 45.12
CA GLY A 59 9.82 8.11 44.67
C GLY A 59 11.05 7.30 44.24
N ARG A 60 11.43 6.28 45.00
CA ARG A 60 12.55 5.39 44.64
C ARG A 60 12.26 4.61 43.36
N VAL A 61 11.05 4.08 43.20
CA VAL A 61 10.64 3.36 41.98
C VAL A 61 10.75 4.26 40.75
N VAL A 62 10.33 5.52 40.84
CA VAL A 62 10.44 6.49 39.74
C VAL A 62 11.90 6.77 39.37
N ILE A 63 12.79 6.92 40.36
CA ILE A 63 14.23 7.11 40.12
C ILE A 63 14.83 5.90 39.41
N TYR A 64 14.53 4.67 39.88
CA TYR A 64 15.02 3.46 39.23
C TYR A 64 14.48 3.30 37.81
N ALA A 65 13.20 3.63 37.58
CA ALA A 65 12.61 3.61 36.24
C ALA A 65 13.33 4.59 35.30
N PHE A 66 13.67 5.79 35.77
CA PHE A 66 14.44 6.76 34.99
C PHE A 66 15.84 6.25 34.63
N ILE A 67 16.57 5.64 35.58
CA ILE A 67 17.88 5.04 35.31
C ILE A 67 17.76 3.95 34.23
N VAL A 68 16.75 3.08 34.33
CA VAL A 68 16.51 2.03 33.33
C VAL A 68 16.21 2.63 31.95
N ILE A 69 15.38 3.68 31.88
CA ILE A 69 15.07 4.36 30.61
C ILE A 69 16.34 4.93 29.95
N LEU A 70 17.23 5.56 30.73
CA LEU A 70 18.50 6.08 30.21
C LEU A 70 19.42 4.97 29.70
N LEU A 71 19.52 3.86 30.44
CA LEU A 71 20.29 2.68 30.02
C LEU A 71 19.74 2.09 28.72
N VAL A 72 18.42 1.93 28.62
CA VAL A 72 17.77 1.46 27.39
C VAL A 72 18.08 2.42 26.24
N ALA A 73 17.89 3.72 26.42
CA ALA A 73 18.16 4.74 25.40
C ALA A 73 19.62 4.68 24.87
N ALA A 74 20.58 4.42 25.76
CA ALA A 74 21.98 4.26 25.41
C ALA A 74 22.29 2.94 24.68
N VAL A 75 21.59 1.85 25.00
CA VAL A 75 21.80 0.53 24.39
C VAL A 75 21.12 0.41 23.03
N LEU A 76 20.03 1.13 22.79
CA LEU A 76 19.21 1.02 21.58
C LEU A 76 20.00 1.10 20.25
N PRO A 77 20.93 2.05 20.03
CA PRO A 77 21.67 2.17 18.77
C PRO A 77 22.67 1.03 18.51
N PHE A 78 22.93 0.17 19.50
CA PHE A 78 23.79 -1.00 19.31
C PHE A 78 23.07 -2.14 18.58
N PHE A 79 21.74 -2.20 18.66
CA PHE A 79 20.96 -3.19 17.93
C PHE A 79 21.10 -3.01 16.42
N PRO A 80 21.13 -4.11 15.64
CA PRO A 80 21.35 -4.05 14.21
C PRO A 80 20.21 -3.28 13.51
N GLN A 81 20.57 -2.20 12.84
CA GLN A 81 19.65 -1.41 12.01
C GLN A 81 19.53 -2.04 10.62
N LYS A 82 18.29 -2.25 10.17
CA LYS A 82 18.02 -2.98 8.93
C LYS A 82 16.64 -2.67 8.36
N ALA A 83 16.50 -2.83 7.06
CA ALA A 83 15.23 -2.96 6.37
C ALA A 83 15.01 -4.44 5.99
N VAL A 84 13.79 -4.94 6.17
CA VAL A 84 13.42 -6.31 5.84
C VAL A 84 12.21 -6.28 4.92
N ILE A 85 12.38 -6.77 3.70
CA ILE A 85 11.28 -6.97 2.76
C ILE A 85 10.71 -8.36 3.03
N LYS A 86 9.47 -8.43 3.53
CA LYS A 86 8.78 -9.68 3.84
C LYS A 86 7.33 -9.57 3.39
N ASN A 87 6.88 -10.52 2.57
CA ASN A 87 5.58 -10.49 1.91
C ASN A 87 5.44 -9.16 1.11
N ASP A 88 4.29 -8.51 1.21
CA ASP A 88 3.97 -7.22 0.56
C ASP A 88 4.28 -6.01 1.47
N CYS A 89 5.25 -6.16 2.38
CA CYS A 89 5.62 -5.10 3.33
C CYS A 89 7.14 -4.96 3.48
N ILE A 90 7.56 -3.73 3.76
CA ILE A 90 8.91 -3.35 4.17
C ILE A 90 8.86 -3.01 5.65
N TYR A 91 9.62 -3.75 6.46
CA TYR A 91 9.80 -3.49 7.88
C TYR A 91 11.12 -2.77 8.10
N ILE A 92 11.09 -1.64 8.80
CA ILE A 92 12.27 -0.82 9.06
C ILE A 92 12.57 -0.85 10.56
N TYR A 93 13.79 -1.24 10.89
CA TYR A 93 14.32 -1.30 12.25
C TYR A 93 15.46 -0.29 12.38
N ARG A 94 15.17 0.88 12.96
CA ARG A 94 16.17 1.94 13.19
C ARG A 94 16.77 1.89 14.59
N ASN A 95 16.03 1.35 15.56
CA ASN A 95 16.40 1.27 16.97
C ASN A 95 16.89 2.62 17.53
N ASN A 96 16.24 3.71 17.13
CA ASN A 96 16.57 5.08 17.51
C ASN A 96 15.31 5.82 17.95
N LEU A 97 15.47 6.76 18.87
CA LEU A 97 14.43 7.67 19.32
C LEU A 97 14.44 8.92 18.42
N PHE A 98 13.25 9.37 18.01
CA PHE A 98 13.08 10.59 17.24
C PHE A 98 12.12 11.53 17.97
N LEU A 99 12.57 12.76 18.27
CA LEU A 99 11.84 13.70 19.11
C LEU A 99 10.40 13.95 18.63
N HIS A 100 10.23 14.19 17.34
CA HIS A 100 8.92 14.50 16.75
C HIS A 100 8.09 13.26 16.40
N ARG A 101 8.70 12.06 16.40
CA ARG A 101 8.05 10.80 16.01
C ARG A 101 8.66 9.62 16.78
N ILE A 102 8.44 9.57 18.09
CA ILE A 102 9.15 8.69 19.04
C ILE A 102 9.03 7.20 18.67
N PHE A 103 7.93 6.79 18.03
CA PHE A 103 7.71 5.42 17.59
C PHE A 103 8.29 5.07 16.20
N ARG A 104 8.72 6.07 15.41
CA ARG A 104 9.14 5.93 14.00
C ARG A 104 10.55 5.33 13.83
N GLY A 105 10.89 4.36 14.66
CA GLY A 105 12.23 3.80 14.73
C GLY A 105 12.30 2.38 15.27
N PHE A 106 11.22 1.87 15.87
CA PHE A 106 11.19 0.53 16.46
C PHE A 106 10.53 -0.51 15.55
N TYR A 107 9.51 -0.11 14.78
CA TYR A 107 8.77 -1.02 13.91
C TYR A 107 7.97 -0.26 12.85
N ASP A 108 8.65 0.48 11.97
CA ASP A 108 7.93 1.08 10.84
C ASP A 108 7.59 -0.02 9.84
N LYS A 109 6.33 -0.03 9.40
CA LYS A 109 5.83 -0.92 8.37
C LYS A 109 5.36 -0.07 7.20
N ILE A 110 5.93 -0.30 6.02
CA ILE A 110 5.49 0.29 4.76
C ILE A 110 4.88 -0.83 3.93
N GLU A 111 3.64 -0.65 3.50
CA GLU A 111 2.98 -1.59 2.58
C GLU A 111 3.42 -1.27 1.16
N ILE A 112 3.80 -2.29 0.40
CA ILE A 112 4.43 -2.12 -0.92
C ILE A 112 3.47 -1.47 -1.91
N ASN A 113 2.17 -1.79 -1.84
CA ASN A 113 1.13 -1.17 -2.68
C ASN A 113 0.97 0.34 -2.43
N LYS A 114 1.31 0.83 -1.24
CA LYS A 114 1.23 2.25 -0.88
C LYS A 114 2.48 3.05 -1.25
N ILE A 115 3.47 2.43 -1.88
CA ILE A 115 4.69 3.09 -2.34
C ILE A 115 4.39 3.79 -3.66
N GLU A 116 4.48 5.12 -3.66
CA GLU A 116 4.32 5.94 -4.85
C GLU A 116 5.63 5.98 -5.64
N THR A 117 6.74 6.30 -4.94
CA THR A 117 8.08 6.34 -5.53
C THR A 117 9.13 5.79 -4.57
N ILE A 118 10.16 5.17 -5.15
CA ILE A 118 11.37 4.76 -4.42
C ILE A 118 12.59 5.02 -5.29
N VAL A 119 13.48 5.89 -4.80
CA VAL A 119 14.63 6.37 -5.59
C VAL A 119 15.84 6.66 -4.70
N LYS A 120 17.00 6.85 -5.33
CA LYS A 120 18.12 7.53 -4.68
C LYS A 120 17.86 9.04 -4.72
N PRO A 121 17.80 9.73 -3.57
CA PRO A 121 17.58 11.16 -3.57
C PRO A 121 18.78 11.90 -4.18
N PRO A 122 18.57 13.07 -4.84
CA PRO A 122 19.66 13.88 -5.34
C PRO A 122 20.54 14.37 -4.18
N LYS A 123 21.85 14.53 -4.44
CA LYS A 123 22.87 14.88 -3.42
C LYS A 123 22.62 16.22 -2.70
N SER A 124 21.67 17.02 -3.16
CA SER A 124 21.30 18.33 -2.64
C SER A 124 19.83 18.42 -2.19
N HIS A 125 19.19 17.30 -1.84
CA HIS A 125 17.76 17.29 -1.50
C HIS A 125 17.47 18.16 -0.25
N PRO A 126 16.66 19.23 -0.36
CA PRO A 126 16.52 20.25 0.69
C PRO A 126 15.58 19.88 1.84
N SER A 127 14.89 18.73 1.78
CA SER A 127 13.86 18.37 2.76
C SER A 127 14.33 17.30 3.75
N MET A 128 15.16 17.65 4.72
CA MET A 128 15.41 16.76 5.86
C MET A 128 14.28 16.87 6.88
N PHE A 129 13.16 16.21 6.58
CA PHE A 129 12.07 15.99 7.55
C PHE A 129 12.33 14.81 8.48
N GLU A 130 13.37 14.00 8.22
CA GLU A 130 13.81 12.95 9.16
C GLU A 130 15.00 13.43 10.00
N PRO A 131 15.04 13.13 11.32
CA PRO A 131 16.09 13.62 12.21
C PRO A 131 17.39 12.79 12.06
N ILE A 132 17.81 12.53 10.83
CA ILE A 132 19.13 11.99 10.55
C ILE A 132 20.07 13.20 10.48
N PRO A 133 21.10 13.29 11.35
CA PRO A 133 22.03 14.40 11.31
C PRO A 133 22.65 14.53 9.90
N VAL A 134 22.56 15.72 9.29
CA VAL A 134 23.08 16.05 7.95
C VAL A 134 24.52 15.54 7.74
N ILE A 135 25.35 15.66 8.78
CA ILE A 135 26.78 15.30 8.81
C ILE A 135 26.99 13.78 8.56
N LEU A 136 25.99 12.96 8.85
CA LEU A 136 26.05 11.50 8.78
C LEU A 136 25.44 10.92 7.51
N ILE A 137 24.87 11.76 6.66
CA ILE A 137 24.27 11.34 5.40
C ILE A 137 25.37 10.94 4.44
N ASN A 138 25.33 9.69 4.01
CA ASN A 138 26.05 9.25 2.83
C ASN A 138 25.06 9.01 1.69
N TRP A 139 24.98 9.99 0.78
CA TRP A 139 24.04 9.97 -0.35
C TRP A 139 24.18 8.74 -1.24
N ASP A 140 25.38 8.18 -1.33
CA ASP A 140 25.64 7.01 -2.17
C ASP A 140 24.91 5.75 -1.67
N TYR A 141 24.54 5.71 -0.38
CA TYR A 141 23.79 4.62 0.27
C TYR A 141 22.34 5.01 0.57
N MET A 142 21.91 6.23 0.26
CA MET A 142 20.60 6.72 0.64
C MET A 142 19.52 6.23 -0.32
N VAL A 143 18.39 5.82 0.25
CA VAL A 143 17.14 5.50 -0.44
C VAL A 143 16.04 6.35 0.16
N GLU A 144 15.27 6.99 -0.70
CA GLU A 144 14.05 7.72 -0.37
C GLU A 144 12.86 6.85 -0.79
N ILE A 145 11.91 6.66 0.13
CA ILE A 145 10.63 6.00 -0.14
C ILE A 145 9.55 7.03 0.13
N VAL A 146 8.75 7.34 -0.89
CA VAL A 146 7.55 8.17 -0.77
C VAL A 146 6.34 7.26 -0.82
N THR A 147 5.52 7.33 0.22
CA THR A 147 4.24 6.63 0.29
C THR A 147 3.08 7.61 0.20
N GLU A 148 1.86 7.09 0.04
CA GLU A 148 0.63 7.89 0.04
C GLU A 148 0.61 8.98 1.13
N ARG A 149 0.09 10.15 0.75
CA ARG A 149 0.00 11.37 1.58
C ARG A 149 1.37 11.98 1.93
N ASP A 150 2.30 11.95 0.97
CA ASP A 150 3.64 12.57 1.07
C ASP A 150 4.45 12.11 2.30
N ASN A 151 4.27 10.86 2.70
CA ASN A 151 5.03 10.29 3.81
C ASN A 151 6.38 9.79 3.28
N ILE A 152 7.43 10.56 3.58
CA ILE A 152 8.79 10.30 3.09
C ILE A 152 9.62 9.57 4.14
N PHE A 153 10.28 8.48 3.76
CA PHE A 153 11.22 7.71 4.58
C PHE A 153 12.63 7.73 3.96
N TYR A 154 13.65 8.05 4.76
CA TYR A 154 15.05 8.05 4.34
C TYR A 154 15.83 6.91 5.01
N LEU A 155 16.42 6.04 4.19
CA LEU A 155 17.15 4.84 4.64
C LEU A 155 18.56 4.82 4.05
N GLN A 156 19.59 4.65 4.88
CA GLN A 156 20.96 4.45 4.38
C GLN A 156 21.28 2.96 4.31
N ILE A 157 21.17 2.33 3.13
CA ILE A 157 21.22 0.88 2.90
C ILE A 157 22.53 0.47 2.20
N GLU A 158 23.14 -0.65 2.60
CA GLU A 158 24.43 -1.13 2.08
C GLU A 158 24.45 -1.45 0.58
N ASN A 159 23.32 -1.84 0.00
CA ASN A 159 23.13 -2.02 -1.44
C ASN A 159 21.82 -1.35 -1.88
N PRO A 160 21.84 -0.02 -2.11
CA PRO A 160 20.62 0.73 -2.38
C PRO A 160 20.00 0.36 -3.73
N ASP A 161 20.80 0.07 -4.76
CA ASP A 161 20.29 -0.28 -6.09
C ASP A 161 19.55 -1.62 -6.07
N ASP A 162 20.11 -2.65 -5.43
CA ASP A 162 19.44 -3.95 -5.26
C ASP A 162 18.14 -3.82 -4.47
N PHE A 163 18.16 -3.04 -3.38
CA PHE A 163 16.97 -2.78 -2.58
C PHE A 163 15.88 -2.09 -3.41
N ILE A 164 16.22 -1.03 -4.14
CA ILE A 164 15.27 -0.31 -5.01
C ILE A 164 14.69 -1.25 -6.06
N ASN A 165 15.54 -2.02 -6.74
CA ASN A 165 15.10 -2.95 -7.78
C ASN A 165 14.16 -4.03 -7.25
N GLU A 166 14.47 -4.63 -6.09
CA GLU A 166 13.62 -5.64 -5.47
C GLU A 166 12.27 -5.06 -5.01
N VAL A 167 12.26 -3.84 -4.45
CA VAL A 167 11.02 -3.17 -4.08
C VAL A 167 10.20 -2.84 -5.33
N ASN A 168 10.80 -2.23 -6.36
CA ASN A 168 10.12 -1.88 -7.60
C ASN A 168 9.49 -3.11 -8.27
N LYS A 169 10.22 -4.21 -8.35
CA LYS A 169 9.69 -5.48 -8.87
C LYS A 169 8.42 -5.92 -8.12
N ARG A 170 8.39 -5.77 -6.79
CA ARG A 170 7.21 -6.11 -5.98
C ARG A 170 6.08 -5.08 -6.11
N VAL A 171 6.41 -3.80 -6.26
CA VAL A 171 5.43 -2.73 -6.54
C VAL A 171 4.75 -3.01 -7.88
N GLU A 172 5.51 -3.37 -8.92
CA GLU A 172 4.97 -3.76 -10.23
C GLU A 172 4.12 -5.02 -10.14
N LEU A 173 4.52 -6.01 -9.36
CA LEU A 173 3.72 -7.22 -9.11
C LEU A 173 2.44 -6.91 -8.32
N ALA A 174 2.48 -6.01 -7.35
CA ALA A 174 1.31 -5.58 -6.60
C ALA A 174 0.35 -4.78 -7.48
N LYS A 175 0.87 -3.84 -8.28
CA LYS A 175 0.11 -3.04 -9.24
C LYS A 175 -0.44 -3.87 -10.40
N SER A 176 0.27 -4.91 -10.84
CA SER A 176 -0.26 -5.83 -11.87
C SER A 176 -1.37 -6.71 -11.32
N LYS A 177 -1.29 -7.16 -10.07
CA LYS A 177 -2.41 -7.86 -9.39
C LYS A 177 -3.59 -6.93 -9.13
N GLU A 178 -3.33 -5.70 -8.73
CA GLU A 178 -4.36 -4.67 -8.59
C GLU A 178 -4.92 -4.27 -9.95
N ASN A 179 -4.13 -4.31 -11.04
CA ASN A 179 -4.60 -4.17 -12.42
C ASN A 179 -5.21 -5.46 -12.98
N ASP A 180 -5.07 -6.62 -12.34
CA ASP A 180 -5.85 -7.82 -12.67
C ASP A 180 -7.24 -7.74 -12.01
N GLU A 181 -7.34 -7.19 -10.79
CA GLU A 181 -8.64 -6.86 -10.15
C GLU A 181 -9.22 -5.52 -10.64
N THR A 182 -8.38 -4.65 -11.23
CA THR A 182 -8.72 -3.28 -11.66
C THR A 182 -8.11 -2.95 -13.01
N SER A 183 -8.18 -3.87 -13.98
CA SER A 183 -7.92 -3.60 -15.41
C SER A 183 -9.02 -2.69 -15.97
N LYS A 184 -9.08 -1.46 -15.46
CA LYS A 184 -9.39 -0.27 -16.23
C LYS A 184 -8.14 0.04 -17.06
N ALA A 185 -7.83 -0.83 -18.01
CA ALA A 185 -7.14 -0.39 -19.21
C ALA A 185 -7.91 0.82 -19.75
N ALA A 186 -7.19 1.84 -20.23
CA ALA A 186 -7.78 2.95 -20.96
C ALA A 186 -8.73 2.35 -22.01
N VAL A 187 -10.02 2.51 -21.73
CA VAL A 187 -11.11 1.93 -22.50
C VAL A 187 -11.11 2.67 -23.83
N PRO A 188 -10.86 2.03 -25.00
CA PRO A 188 -11.39 2.55 -26.25
C PRO A 188 -12.88 2.76 -26.01
N THR A 189 -13.34 3.98 -26.24
CA THR A 189 -14.65 4.57 -25.89
C THR A 189 -15.90 3.79 -26.38
N ASN A 190 -15.69 2.60 -26.94
CA ASN A 190 -16.65 1.79 -27.67
C ASN A 190 -16.85 0.37 -27.07
N MET A 191 -16.38 0.08 -25.84
CA MET A 191 -16.56 -1.24 -25.20
C MET A 191 -17.65 -1.24 -24.12
N PHE A 192 -18.48 -2.28 -24.10
CA PHE A 192 -19.50 -2.47 -23.07
C PHE A 192 -18.85 -2.82 -21.72
N GLN A 193 -19.19 -2.04 -20.69
CA GLN A 193 -18.79 -2.31 -19.31
C GLN A 193 -19.89 -3.15 -18.64
N PHE A 194 -19.63 -4.45 -18.45
CA PHE A 194 -20.44 -5.31 -17.61
C PHE A 194 -20.11 -4.98 -16.15
N ASP A 195 -21.06 -4.37 -15.42
CA ASP A 195 -20.91 -4.03 -14.01
C ASP A 195 -21.69 -5.03 -13.14
N LEU A 196 -20.96 -5.94 -12.49
CA LEU A 196 -21.52 -6.98 -11.60
C LEU A 196 -22.33 -6.39 -10.44
N GLN A 197 -22.09 -5.13 -10.05
CA GLN A 197 -22.80 -4.50 -8.92
C GLN A 197 -24.21 -4.02 -9.26
N ARG A 198 -24.59 -3.97 -10.54
CA ARG A 198 -25.89 -3.45 -11.01
C ARG A 198 -26.75 -4.54 -11.67
N GLY A 199 -26.83 -5.75 -11.12
CA GLY A 199 -27.93 -6.70 -11.39
C GLY A 199 -28.44 -6.77 -12.85
N TYR A 200 -27.54 -6.78 -13.84
CA TYR A 200 -27.87 -6.58 -15.27
C TYR A 200 -28.40 -7.84 -15.97
N MET A 201 -28.71 -8.89 -15.23
CA MET A 201 -29.40 -10.08 -15.73
C MET A 201 -30.69 -10.23 -14.92
N PRO A 202 -31.76 -9.49 -15.27
CA PRO A 202 -33.04 -9.66 -14.61
C PRO A 202 -33.67 -10.94 -15.16
N ASP A 203 -33.82 -11.93 -14.28
CA ASP A 203 -34.61 -13.16 -14.49
C ASP A 203 -34.10 -14.17 -15.54
N CYS A 204 -34.72 -15.36 -15.54
CA CYS A 204 -34.30 -16.55 -16.30
C CYS A 204 -34.80 -16.58 -17.74
N ASP A 205 -35.55 -15.56 -18.16
CA ASP A 205 -36.25 -15.59 -19.45
C ASP A 205 -35.36 -15.08 -20.58
N GLU A 206 -34.66 -13.96 -20.38
CA GLU A 206 -34.01 -13.23 -21.46
C GLU A 206 -32.75 -12.44 -21.03
N ILE A 207 -31.79 -12.32 -21.95
CA ILE A 207 -30.70 -11.34 -21.87
C ILE A 207 -31.13 -10.10 -22.64
N VAL A 208 -31.39 -9.00 -21.93
CA VAL A 208 -31.76 -7.72 -22.55
C VAL A 208 -30.52 -6.83 -22.72
N LEU A 209 -30.10 -6.65 -23.96
CA LEU A 209 -29.00 -5.75 -24.31
C LEU A 209 -29.56 -4.40 -24.80
N GLY A 210 -29.41 -3.37 -23.97
CA GLY A 210 -29.82 -1.99 -24.27
C GLY A 210 -31.24 -1.66 -23.77
N VAL A 211 -31.33 -1.04 -22.58
CA VAL A 211 -32.60 -0.56 -22.03
C VAL A 211 -32.62 0.97 -22.05
N ASN A 212 -33.66 1.56 -22.65
CA ASN A 212 -33.98 2.98 -22.59
C ASN A 212 -34.12 3.42 -21.12
N GLY A 213 -33.23 4.30 -20.67
CA GLY A 213 -33.19 4.81 -19.29
C GLY A 213 -31.80 4.82 -18.65
N VAL A 214 -30.82 4.15 -19.29
CA VAL A 214 -29.39 4.30 -18.99
C VAL A 214 -28.80 5.07 -20.17
N GLU A 215 -28.43 6.35 -19.98
CA GLU A 215 -27.72 7.10 -21.01
C GLU A 215 -26.38 6.43 -21.29
N PHE A 216 -26.32 5.68 -22.38
CA PHE A 216 -25.08 5.19 -22.96
C PHE A 216 -24.42 6.38 -23.66
N LYS A 217 -23.28 6.83 -23.14
CA LYS A 217 -22.43 7.77 -23.88
C LYS A 217 -21.72 7.01 -25.00
N THR A 218 -22.45 6.74 -26.08
CA THR A 218 -21.88 6.33 -27.36
C THR A 218 -22.03 7.50 -28.33
N ASP A 219 -21.05 7.67 -29.22
CA ASP A 219 -21.20 8.60 -30.32
C ASP A 219 -22.39 8.22 -31.23
N LYS A 220 -22.93 9.21 -31.97
CA LYS A 220 -24.11 9.06 -32.83
C LYS A 220 -24.00 7.94 -33.87
N THR A 221 -22.78 7.51 -34.18
CA THR A 221 -22.46 6.48 -35.18
C THR A 221 -22.65 5.06 -34.67
N THR A 222 -22.64 4.83 -33.35
CA THR A 222 -22.73 3.49 -32.77
C THR A 222 -24.14 3.13 -32.27
N ALA A 223 -25.03 4.12 -32.18
CA ALA A 223 -26.43 3.93 -31.78
C ALA A 223 -27.21 3.03 -32.75
N ASP A 224 -26.93 3.11 -34.06
CA ASP A 224 -27.59 2.31 -35.10
C ASP A 224 -27.10 0.85 -35.16
N LEU A 225 -25.97 0.54 -34.52
CA LEU A 225 -25.39 -0.81 -34.47
C LEU A 225 -26.03 -1.68 -33.38
N ILE A 226 -26.64 -1.07 -32.37
CA ILE A 226 -27.23 -1.73 -31.22
C ILE A 226 -28.74 -1.75 -31.42
N ASN A 227 -29.19 -2.55 -32.40
CA ASN A 227 -30.56 -3.04 -32.36
C ASN A 227 -30.69 -3.80 -31.04
N VAL A 228 -31.57 -3.32 -30.15
CA VAL A 228 -31.92 -3.98 -28.88
C VAL A 228 -32.35 -5.41 -29.22
N LYS A 229 -31.43 -6.36 -29.03
CA LYS A 229 -31.67 -7.77 -29.33
C LYS A 229 -31.79 -8.51 -28.01
N ILE A 230 -32.97 -9.04 -27.82
CA ILE A 230 -33.33 -9.94 -26.74
C ILE A 230 -32.87 -11.33 -27.16
N ILE A 231 -32.00 -11.96 -26.37
CA ILE A 231 -31.55 -13.35 -26.58
C ILE A 231 -32.10 -14.17 -25.43
N SER A 232 -32.97 -15.15 -25.72
CA SER A 232 -33.43 -16.07 -24.68
C SER A 232 -32.31 -17.01 -24.26
N TYR A 233 -32.22 -17.31 -22.96
CA TYR A 233 -31.23 -18.24 -22.42
C TYR A 233 -31.36 -19.64 -23.02
N ASN A 234 -32.59 -20.07 -23.33
CA ASN A 234 -32.89 -21.38 -23.90
C ASN A 234 -32.38 -21.53 -25.35
N ASP A 235 -32.14 -20.42 -26.05
CA ASP A 235 -31.69 -20.43 -27.44
C ASP A 235 -30.15 -20.41 -27.55
N ILE A 236 -29.43 -20.29 -26.43
CA ILE A 236 -27.97 -20.24 -26.41
C ILE A 236 -27.40 -21.66 -26.51
N GLN A 237 -26.76 -21.96 -27.64
CA GLN A 237 -26.07 -23.24 -27.86
C GLN A 237 -24.63 -23.20 -27.39
N LEU A 238 -23.96 -22.06 -27.55
CA LEU A 238 -22.58 -21.87 -27.17
C LEU A 238 -22.30 -20.42 -26.79
N CYS A 239 -21.58 -20.22 -25.70
CA CYS A 239 -20.99 -18.94 -25.35
C CYS A 239 -19.50 -19.14 -25.08
N LYS A 240 -18.64 -18.45 -25.86
CA LYS A 240 -17.19 -18.53 -25.71
C LYS A 240 -16.52 -17.20 -25.99
N LYS A 241 -15.24 -17.09 -25.61
CA LYS A 241 -14.40 -16.01 -26.11
C LYS A 241 -14.22 -16.20 -27.62
N SER A 242 -14.45 -15.13 -28.37
CA SER A 242 -14.23 -15.09 -29.82
C SER A 242 -12.74 -15.02 -30.12
N ASP A 243 -12.31 -15.70 -31.19
CA ASP A 243 -10.96 -15.58 -31.75
C ASP A 243 -10.82 -14.34 -32.67
N LYS A 244 -11.91 -13.57 -32.85
CA LYS A 244 -11.88 -12.32 -33.62
C LYS A 244 -11.22 -11.21 -32.78
N HIS A 245 -10.42 -10.40 -33.48
CA HIS A 245 -9.76 -9.21 -32.92
C HIS A 245 -10.44 -7.90 -33.32
N SER A 246 -11.47 -7.95 -34.17
CA SER A 246 -12.27 -6.78 -34.54
C SER A 246 -13.70 -7.15 -34.94
N ILE A 247 -14.63 -6.22 -34.73
CA ILE A 247 -16.03 -6.31 -35.17
C ILE A 247 -16.40 -4.98 -35.82
N ASN A 248 -16.90 -5.02 -37.06
CA ASN A 248 -17.42 -3.85 -37.77
C ASN A 248 -16.48 -2.63 -37.76
N GLY A 249 -15.16 -2.87 -37.84
CA GLY A 249 -14.13 -1.82 -37.84
C GLY A 249 -13.69 -1.33 -36.47
N VAL A 250 -14.16 -1.95 -35.37
CA VAL A 250 -13.70 -1.67 -34.00
C VAL A 250 -12.81 -2.82 -33.53
N ASP A 251 -11.54 -2.51 -33.28
CA ASP A 251 -10.57 -3.48 -32.74
C ASP A 251 -10.84 -3.75 -31.25
N SER A 252 -10.96 -5.02 -30.89
CA SER A 252 -11.15 -5.48 -29.51
C SER A 252 -10.72 -6.93 -29.38
N ASP A 253 -9.82 -7.21 -28.43
CA ASP A 253 -9.39 -8.58 -28.08
C ASP A 253 -10.33 -9.26 -27.06
N ASN A 254 -11.37 -8.54 -26.64
CA ASN A 254 -12.29 -8.94 -25.58
C ASN A 254 -13.70 -9.06 -26.12
N ILE A 255 -13.87 -9.96 -27.06
CA ILE A 255 -15.15 -10.25 -27.72
C ILE A 255 -15.69 -11.58 -27.20
N VAL A 256 -16.97 -11.58 -26.82
CA VAL A 256 -17.74 -12.80 -26.57
C VAL A 256 -18.55 -13.14 -27.81
N GLU A 257 -18.50 -14.41 -28.18
CA GLU A 257 -19.31 -15.02 -29.23
C GLU A 257 -20.44 -15.82 -28.59
N ILE A 258 -21.68 -15.44 -28.88
CA ILE A 258 -22.89 -16.16 -28.47
C ILE A 258 -23.53 -16.76 -29.71
N THR A 259 -23.55 -18.08 -29.80
CA THR A 259 -24.17 -18.82 -30.90
C THR A 259 -25.55 -19.30 -30.47
N THR A 260 -26.57 -18.92 -31.24
CA THR A 260 -27.91 -19.50 -31.19
C THR A 260 -28.16 -20.37 -32.42
N ALA A 261 -29.31 -21.05 -32.47
CA ALA A 261 -29.69 -21.88 -33.62
C ALA A 261 -29.77 -21.11 -34.96
N THR A 262 -30.00 -19.79 -34.91
CA THR A 262 -30.28 -18.96 -36.10
C THR A 262 -29.19 -17.93 -36.39
N GLN A 263 -28.41 -17.53 -35.39
CA GLN A 263 -27.44 -16.46 -35.55
C GLN A 263 -26.29 -16.59 -34.54
N THR A 264 -25.14 -16.02 -34.90
CA THR A 264 -24.04 -15.79 -33.96
C THR A 264 -23.90 -14.28 -33.70
N TYR A 265 -23.82 -13.93 -32.41
CA TYR A 265 -23.66 -12.56 -31.93
C TYR A 265 -22.23 -12.35 -31.42
N TYR A 266 -21.65 -11.20 -31.76
CA TYR A 266 -20.32 -10.80 -31.28
C TYR A 266 -20.48 -9.54 -30.43
N ILE A 267 -20.08 -9.63 -29.17
CA ILE A 267 -20.28 -8.56 -28.19
C ILE A 267 -18.93 -8.21 -27.56
N PRO A 268 -18.44 -6.97 -27.67
CA PRO A 268 -17.23 -6.55 -26.98
C PRO A 268 -17.54 -6.35 -25.49
N ILE A 269 -16.96 -7.18 -24.62
CA ILE A 269 -17.23 -7.19 -23.18
C ILE A 269 -15.91 -7.05 -22.43
N LYS A 270 -15.85 -6.10 -21.48
CA LYS A 270 -14.63 -5.79 -20.72
C LYS A 270 -13.97 -7.00 -20.05
N ASN A 271 -14.77 -7.88 -19.43
CA ASN A 271 -14.30 -9.15 -18.89
C ASN A 271 -15.09 -10.30 -19.51
N PRO A 272 -14.61 -10.88 -20.63
CA PRO A 272 -15.35 -11.93 -21.33
C PRO A 272 -15.48 -13.19 -20.48
N TYR A 273 -14.46 -13.52 -19.67
CA TYR A 273 -14.48 -14.73 -18.84
C TYR A 273 -15.46 -14.64 -17.67
N ASP A 274 -15.52 -13.49 -16.99
CA ASP A 274 -16.52 -13.27 -15.93
C ASP A 274 -17.94 -13.33 -16.49
N PHE A 275 -18.17 -12.67 -17.62
CA PHE A 275 -19.47 -12.71 -18.30
C PHE A 275 -19.85 -14.15 -18.70
N ILE A 276 -18.93 -14.89 -19.32
CA ILE A 276 -19.16 -16.29 -19.73
C ILE A 276 -19.45 -17.16 -18.49
N ASN A 277 -18.67 -17.00 -17.41
CA ASN A 277 -18.84 -17.78 -16.19
C ASN A 277 -20.19 -17.50 -15.51
N GLU A 278 -20.57 -16.23 -15.38
CA GLU A 278 -21.88 -15.86 -14.82
C GLU A 278 -23.04 -16.30 -15.71
N LEU A 279 -22.88 -16.21 -17.04
CA LEU A 279 -23.86 -16.73 -17.99
C LEU A 279 -24.05 -18.24 -17.85
N TYR A 280 -22.98 -19.03 -17.73
CA TYR A 280 -23.10 -20.48 -17.53
C TYR A 280 -23.67 -20.85 -16.17
N LYS A 281 -23.34 -20.10 -15.10
CA LYS A 281 -24.01 -20.28 -13.80
C LYS A 281 -25.51 -20.06 -13.92
N LYS A 282 -25.93 -19.02 -14.64
CA LYS A 282 -27.36 -18.75 -14.89
C LYS A 282 -28.02 -19.79 -15.79
N LEU A 283 -27.41 -20.19 -16.90
CA LEU A 283 -27.92 -21.27 -17.76
C LEU A 283 -28.16 -22.55 -16.95
N ASN A 284 -27.23 -22.90 -16.05
CA ASN A 284 -27.39 -24.07 -15.17
C ASN A 284 -28.49 -23.89 -14.11
N THR A 285 -28.80 -22.65 -13.70
CA THR A 285 -29.84 -22.36 -12.71
C THR A 285 -31.22 -22.25 -13.37
N CYS A 286 -31.29 -21.74 -14.59
CA CYS A 286 -32.53 -21.52 -15.34
C CYS A 286 -33.00 -22.74 -16.14
N ASN A 287 -32.11 -23.71 -16.41
CA ASN A 287 -32.43 -25.00 -17.03
C ASN A 287 -32.80 -26.10 -16.01
N GLN A 288 -32.94 -25.76 -14.72
CA GLN A 288 -33.50 -26.62 -13.66
C GLN A 288 -34.99 -26.32 -13.47
#